data_AF-A0A1E5V070-F1
#
_entry.id   AF-A0A1E5V070-F1
#
_cell.length_a   1.000
_cell.length_b   1.000
_cell.length_c   1.000
_cell.angle_alpha   90.00
_cell.angle_beta   90.00
_cell.angle_gamma   90.00
#
_symmetry.space_group_name_H-M   'P 1'
#
loop_
_entity.id
_entity.type
_entity.pdbx_description
1 polymer ?
#
loop_
_entity_poly.entity_id
_entity_poly.type
_entity_poly.pdbx_seq_one_letter_code
_entity_poly.pdbx_strand_id
1 'polypeptide(L)'
;MPELDMQRENRLHEEFPETKLSKEGFEVLSGLLTCNPEKRLTAAAALKHPWFTKADALELPKKVEVASPLPKRRRMHAVCVI
;
A
#
# COMPACT_ATOMS: atom_id res chain seq x y z
N MET A 1 29.09 -19.20 0.01
CA MET A 1 29.08 -17.85 0.62
C MET A 1 27.64 -17.57 0.99
N PRO A 2 27.23 -17.53 2.28
CA PRO A 2 25.87 -17.15 2.60
C PRO A 2 25.75 -15.65 2.33
N GLU A 3 24.86 -15.29 1.41
CA GLU A 3 24.51 -13.91 1.12
C GLU A 3 24.04 -13.25 2.42
N LEU A 4 24.76 -12.21 2.82
CA LEU A 4 24.35 -11.32 3.88
C LEU A 4 23.10 -10.61 3.38
N ASP A 5 21.94 -11.20 3.65
CA ASP A 5 20.69 -10.48 3.76
C ASP A 5 20.83 -9.48 4.91
N MET A 6 21.58 -8.41 4.67
CA MET A 6 21.41 -7.14 5.38
C MET A 6 20.02 -6.64 4.99
N GLN A 7 19.00 -7.25 5.58
CA GLN A 7 17.73 -6.60 5.72
C GLN A 7 18.01 -5.42 6.66
N ARG A 8 18.45 -4.29 6.09
CA ARG A 8 18.51 -3.01 6.78
C ARG A 8 17.19 -2.90 7.53
N GLU A 9 17.27 -2.94 8.84
CA GLU A 9 16.09 -3.00 9.70
C GLU A 9 15.11 -1.94 9.25
N ASN A 10 13.90 -2.38 8.95
CA ASN A 10 12.90 -1.51 8.38
C ASN A 10 12.43 -0.53 9.47
N ARG A 11 12.82 0.75 9.35
CA ARG A 11 12.46 1.83 10.28
C ARG A 11 10.95 2.15 10.30
N LEU A 12 10.13 1.42 9.53
CA LEU A 12 8.67 1.52 9.61
C LEU A 12 8.14 1.38 11.03
N HIS A 13 8.80 0.59 11.90
CA HIS A 13 8.34 0.42 13.28
C HIS A 13 8.51 1.68 14.14
N GLU A 14 9.40 2.60 13.74
CA GLU A 14 9.57 3.89 14.39
C GLU A 14 8.47 4.88 13.96
N GLU A 15 8.09 4.84 12.68
CA GLU A 15 7.08 5.73 12.11
C GLU A 15 5.64 5.28 12.47
N PHE A 16 5.43 3.97 12.54
CA PHE A 16 4.14 3.30 12.76
C PHE A 16 4.18 2.42 14.01
N PRO A 17 4.12 3.00 15.22
CA PRO A 17 3.92 2.23 16.44
C PRO A 17 2.56 1.51 16.43
N GLU A 18 2.42 0.46 17.25
CA GLU A 18 1.19 -0.37 17.33
C GLU A 18 -0.09 0.43 17.65
N THR A 19 0.05 1.64 18.22
CA THR A 19 -1.06 2.55 18.48
C THR A 19 -1.65 3.18 17.22
N LYS A 20 -0.88 3.28 16.13
CA LYS A 20 -1.33 3.84 14.84
C LYS A 20 -1.71 2.77 13.83
N LEU A 21 -1.12 1.59 13.93
CA LEU A 21 -1.26 0.51 12.95
C LEU A 21 -1.33 -0.82 13.67
N SER A 22 -2.34 -1.65 13.35
CA SER A 22 -2.37 -3.02 13.91
C SER A 22 -1.18 -3.82 13.41
N LYS A 23 -0.80 -4.83 14.18
CA LYS A 23 0.29 -5.76 13.85
C LYS A 23 0.12 -6.38 12.46
N GLU A 24 -1.09 -6.79 12.10
CA GLU A 24 -1.37 -7.35 10.78
C GLU A 24 -1.22 -6.33 9.64
N GLY A 25 -1.52 -5.05 9.92
CA GLY A 25 -1.30 -3.97 8.95
C GLY A 25 0.17 -3.66 8.76
N PHE A 26 0.95 -3.75 9.84
CA PHE A 26 2.40 -3.60 9.81
C PHE A 26 3.06 -4.67 8.94
N GLU A 27 2.63 -5.92 9.08
CA GLU A 27 3.15 -7.04 8.31
C GLU A 27 2.89 -6.88 6.80
N VAL A 28 1.68 -6.45 6.43
CA VAL A 28 1.36 -6.12 5.02
C VAL A 28 2.22 -4.97 4.52
N LEU A 29 2.30 -3.88 5.27
CA LEU A 29 2.99 -2.66 4.85
C LEU A 29 4.50 -2.89 4.71
N SER A 30 5.10 -3.61 5.66
CA SER A 30 6.52 -3.97 5.62
C SER A 30 6.85 -4.87 4.43
N GLY A 31 5.99 -5.82 4.09
CA GLY A 31 6.13 -6.66 2.90
C GLY A 31 6.05 -5.84 1.60
N LEU A 32 5.11 -4.90 1.49
CA LEU A 32 4.94 -4.05 0.31
C LEU A 32 6.11 -3.07 0.12
N LEU A 33 6.66 -2.55 1.23
CA LEU A 33 7.77 -1.60 1.23
C LEU A 33 9.14 -2.28 1.33
N THR A 34 9.21 -3.59 1.15
CA THR A 34 10.49 -4.32 1.11
C THR A 34 11.35 -3.80 -0.05
N CYS A 35 12.57 -3.36 0.28
CA CYS A 35 13.51 -2.77 -0.67
C CYS A 35 13.87 -3.73 -1.81
N ASN A 36 14.14 -5.00 -1.46
CA ASN A 36 14.46 -6.02 -2.45
C ASN A 36 13.19 -6.40 -3.24
N PRO A 37 13.14 -6.17 -4.56
CA PRO A 37 11.96 -6.48 -5.38
C PRO A 37 11.65 -7.98 -5.43
N GLU A 38 12.65 -8.86 -5.34
CA GLU A 38 12.43 -10.32 -5.39
C GLU A 38 11.76 -10.84 -4.12
N LYS A 39 11.97 -10.15 -3.00
CA LYS A 39 11.38 -10.47 -1.69
C LYS A 39 10.16 -9.62 -1.37
N ARG A 40 9.78 -8.70 -2.27
CA ARG A 40 8.65 -7.79 -2.06
C ARG A 40 7.35 -8.55 -2.11
N LEU A 41 6.47 -8.28 -1.16
CA LEU A 41 5.14 -8.85 -1.13
C LEU A 41 4.37 -8.40 -2.39
N THR A 42 3.85 -9.36 -3.14
CA THR A 42 3.03 -9.07 -4.32
C THR A 42 1.65 -8.57 -3.89
N ALA A 43 1.03 -7.71 -4.71
CA ALA A 43 -0.32 -7.21 -4.42
C ALA A 43 -1.34 -8.35 -4.23
N ALA A 44 -1.24 -9.41 -5.06
CA ALA A 44 -2.11 -10.58 -4.94
C ALA A 44 -1.90 -11.37 -3.63
N ALA A 45 -0.67 -11.42 -3.11
CA ALA A 45 -0.39 -12.02 -1.81
C ALA A 45 -0.86 -11.11 -0.67
N ALA A 46 -0.68 -9.79 -0.79
CA ALA A 46 -1.15 -8.82 0.18
C ALA A 46 -2.67 -8.91 0.38
N LEU A 47 -3.46 -9.02 -0.70
CA LEU A 47 -4.92 -9.17 -0.61
C LEU A 47 -5.38 -10.43 0.15
N LYS A 48 -4.53 -11.44 0.28
CA LYS A 48 -4.85 -12.65 1.07
C LYS A 48 -4.57 -12.48 2.56
N HIS A 49 -3.97 -11.36 2.98
CA HIS A 49 -3.57 -11.17 4.37
C HIS A 49 -4.78 -10.96 5.29
N PRO A 50 -4.72 -11.42 6.56
CA PRO A 50 -5.73 -11.16 7.57
C PRO A 50 -6.14 -9.69 7.73
N TRP A 51 -5.23 -8.77 7.40
CA TRP A 51 -5.50 -7.34 7.48
C TRP A 51 -6.60 -6.90 6.50
N PHE A 52 -6.57 -7.39 5.26
CA PHE A 52 -7.59 -7.06 4.25
C PHE A 52 -8.89 -7.83 4.48
N THR A 53 -8.82 -9.10 4.88
CA THR A 53 -10.02 -9.90 5.16
C THR A 53 -10.83 -9.38 6.36
N LYS A 54 -10.16 -8.79 7.37
CA LYS A 54 -10.83 -8.07 8.46
C LYS A 54 -11.36 -6.71 8.00
N ALA A 55 -10.65 -6.01 7.11
CA ALA A 55 -11.07 -4.71 6.59
C ALA A 55 -12.32 -4.80 5.70
N ASP A 56 -12.50 -5.89 4.95
CA ASP A 56 -13.74 -6.14 4.18
C ASP A 56 -14.97 -6.29 5.10
N ALA A 57 -14.78 -6.72 6.34
CA ALA A 57 -15.86 -6.80 7.35
C ALA A 57 -16.16 -5.44 8.00
N LEU A 58 -15.23 -4.47 7.94
CA LEU A 58 -15.47 -3.09 8.30
C LEU A 58 -16.06 -2.37 7.09
N GLU A 59 -17.35 -2.67 6.82
CA GLU A 59 -18.21 -2.08 5.78
C GLU A 59 -17.64 -0.76 5.22
N LEU A 60 -16.88 -0.89 4.14
CA LEU A 60 -16.45 0.22 3.32
C LEU A 60 -17.74 0.97 2.95
N PRO A 61 -17.90 2.26 3.30
CA PRO A 61 -19.12 2.98 2.98
C PRO A 61 -19.31 2.90 1.46
N LYS A 62 -20.28 2.09 1.06
CA LYS A 62 -20.62 1.77 -0.32
C LYS A 62 -20.78 3.09 -1.06
N LYS A 63 -19.76 3.46 -1.85
CA LYS A 63 -19.75 4.64 -2.73
C LYS A 63 -20.36 5.87 -2.06
N VAL A 64 -19.81 6.35 -0.95
CA VAL A 64 -19.89 7.80 -0.74
C VAL A 64 -18.95 8.38 -1.78
N GLU A 65 -19.52 9.01 -2.81
CA GLU A 65 -18.77 9.93 -3.66
C GLU A 65 -18.11 10.94 -2.73
N VAL A 66 -16.87 10.63 -2.33
CA VAL A 66 -15.92 11.63 -1.88
C VAL A 66 -15.83 12.56 -3.06
N ALA A 67 -16.54 13.68 -2.95
CA ALA A 67 -16.33 14.82 -3.80
C ALA A 67 -14.87 15.21 -3.60
N SER A 68 -14.01 14.64 -4.44
CA SER A 68 -12.58 14.88 -4.40
C SER A 68 -12.37 16.40 -4.48
N PRO A 69 -11.62 17.03 -3.55
CA PRO A 69 -11.18 18.42 -3.71
C PRO A 69 -10.26 18.60 -4.93
N LEU A 70 -9.86 17.49 -5.55
CA LEU A 70 -8.95 17.45 -6.68
C LEU A 70 -9.61 18.06 -7.92
N PRO A 71 -8.96 19.06 -8.55
CA PRO A 71 -9.50 19.69 -9.74
C PRO A 71 -9.64 18.67 -10.87
N LYS A 72 -10.79 18.70 -11.56
CA LYS A 72 -11.03 17.87 -12.75
C LYS A 72 -9.97 18.23 -13.80
N ARG A 73 -9.03 17.32 -14.03
CA ARG A 73 -8.01 17.47 -15.08
C ARG A 73 -8.72 17.58 -16.43
N ARG A 74 -8.59 18.74 -17.08
CA ARG A 74 -9.02 18.93 -18.47
C ARG A 74 -8.11 18.08 -19.36
N ARG A 75 -8.66 17.05 -20.00
CA ARG A 75 -7.95 16.39 -21.11
C ARG A 75 -7.87 17.38 -22.25
N MET A 76 -6.68 17.90 -22.52
CA MET A 76 -6.43 18.63 -23.77
C MET A 76 -6.18 17.60 -24.86
N HIS A 77 -7.08 17.50 -25.83
CA HIS A 77 -6.78 16.82 -27.08
C HIS A 77 -5.87 17.76 -27.87
N ALA A 78 -4.61 17.38 -28.05
CA ALA A 78 -3.74 18.05 -29.00
C ALA A 78 -4.26 17.72 -30.40
N VAL A 79 -5.03 18.63 -30.99
CA VAL A 79 -5.30 18.59 -32.42
C VAL A 79 -4.03 19.11 -33.09
N CYS A 80 -3.22 18.18 -33.60
CA CYS A 80 -2.12 18.52 -34.50
C CYS A 80 -2.75 19.10 -35.77
N VAL A 81 -2.63 20.42 -35.96
CA VAL A 81 -2.93 21.04 -37.25
C VAL A 81 -1.65 20.90 -38.08
N ILE A 82 -1.76 20.15 -39.17
CA ILE A 82 -0.72 19.83 -40.15
C ILE A 82 -0.45 21.06 -41.03
#